data_AF-A0A3D5H8L0-F1
#
_entry.id   AF-A0A3D5H8L0-F1
#
_cell.length_a   1.000
_cell.length_b   1.000
_cell.length_c   1.000
_cell.angle_alpha   90.00
_cell.angle_beta   90.00
_cell.angle_gamma   90.00
#
_symmetry.space_group_name_H-M   'P 1'
#
loop_
_entity.id
_entity.type
_entity.pdbx_description
1 polymer ?
#
loop_
_entity_poly.entity_id
_entity_poly.type
_entity_poly.pdbx_seq_one_letter_code
_entity_poly.pdbx_strand_id
1 'polypeptide(L)'
;MRTTAVFALLALLATMLPAQVPVKKDLVRLIDQVPPPPASVKDAYAKTTRSKEAGALRCNADKVFESVDKETKSVEDAYKAQGPDAAVAASGMSPDMVKKMQGPEMQKQLKKMSKEEKMKMAMEMMKSGAVSQPAVVMDPPPIRAALDEWQKIYNTLQPEFVNAGTVMKEEMRVQEEYEKGHADISAKEEAEIAKLPQISSGEMSAPDPAQVKVVQLKAADRHIALANRRLGVIDSAWNALAKKTKNRYGVFYQKLVAADYALDSKNFSTKKTLADAQMMVLKDLARLIEQSRAAYEESARWMARRVEIEQQ
;
A
#
# COMPACT_ATOMS: atom_id res chain seq x y z
N MET A 1 17.41 -17.03 -6.26
CA MET A 1 16.39 -17.21 -5.20
C MET A 1 16.56 -16.14 -4.11
N ARG A 2 15.85 -15.01 -4.26
CA ARG A 2 15.48 -14.02 -3.22
C ARG A 2 14.52 -13.02 -3.90
N THR A 3 13.38 -13.52 -4.37
CA THR A 3 12.19 -12.73 -4.73
C THR A 3 11.09 -12.92 -3.69
N THR A 4 11.46 -13.29 -2.46
CA THR A 4 10.59 -13.35 -1.28
C THR A 4 10.33 -11.96 -0.67
N ALA A 5 10.19 -10.93 -1.49
CA ALA A 5 10.00 -9.56 -1.02
C ALA A 5 8.97 -8.75 -1.85
N VAL A 6 8.06 -9.42 -2.58
CA VAL A 6 6.91 -8.74 -3.22
C VAL A 6 5.58 -9.10 -2.54
N PHE A 7 5.56 -10.04 -1.59
CA PHE A 7 4.35 -10.41 -0.83
C PHE A 7 4.45 -10.20 0.68
N ALA A 8 5.51 -9.53 1.13
CA ALA A 8 5.72 -9.23 2.55
C ALA A 8 5.45 -7.75 2.87
N LEU A 9 4.31 -7.17 2.46
CA LEU A 9 3.91 -5.87 3.01
C LEU A 9 2.40 -5.58 3.08
N LEU A 10 1.55 -6.61 3.10
CA LEU A 10 0.27 -6.52 3.81
C LEU A 10 0.44 -6.43 5.34
N ALA A 11 1.70 -6.50 5.82
CA ALA A 11 2.07 -6.55 7.23
C ALA A 11 2.88 -5.34 7.75
N LEU A 12 3.15 -4.30 6.93
CA LEU A 12 4.05 -3.21 7.36
C LEU A 12 3.53 -1.80 7.00
N LEU A 13 2.29 -1.51 7.39
CA LEU A 13 1.81 -0.13 7.70
C LEU A 13 0.56 -0.15 8.60
N ALA A 14 0.51 -1.12 9.52
CA ALA A 14 -0.50 -1.19 10.56
C ALA A 14 0.17 -1.18 11.95
N THR A 15 1.05 -0.21 12.20
CA THR A 15 0.88 0.50 13.47
C THR A 15 -0.45 1.23 13.33
N MET A 16 -1.55 0.54 13.69
CA MET A 16 -2.87 1.15 13.77
C MET A 16 -2.81 2.23 14.86
N LEU A 17 -2.28 3.39 14.50
CA LEU A 17 -2.55 4.60 15.22
C LEU A 17 -4.05 4.83 15.01
N PRO A 18 -4.88 4.76 16.05
CA PRO A 18 -6.28 5.11 15.90
C PRO A 18 -6.30 6.56 15.43
N ALA A 19 -6.72 6.78 14.18
CA ALA A 19 -6.98 8.12 13.67
C ALA A 19 -8.11 8.71 14.53
N GLN A 20 -7.84 9.84 15.17
CA GLN A 20 -8.71 10.38 16.21
C GLN A 20 -9.65 11.45 15.65
N VAL A 21 -9.16 12.23 14.68
CA VAL A 21 -9.91 13.31 14.01
C VAL A 21 -9.66 13.25 12.50
N PRO A 22 -10.65 13.55 11.66
CA PRO A 22 -10.43 13.63 10.22
C PRO A 22 -9.38 14.71 9.86
N VAL A 23 -8.52 14.42 8.89
CA VAL A 23 -7.62 15.43 8.32
C VAL A 23 -8.39 16.31 7.35
N LYS A 24 -8.14 17.62 7.37
CA LYS A 24 -8.78 18.61 6.48
C LYS A 24 -8.19 18.58 5.06
N LYS A 25 -8.24 17.41 4.43
CA LYS A 25 -7.70 17.17 3.08
C LYS A 25 -8.61 16.24 2.30
N ASP A 26 -8.86 16.59 1.04
CA ASP A 26 -9.60 15.76 0.10
C ASP A 26 -8.70 14.65 -0.46
N LEU A 27 -8.73 13.48 0.16
CA LEU A 27 -7.86 12.36 -0.23
C LEU A 27 -8.29 11.70 -1.54
N VAL A 28 -9.53 11.92 -2.00
CA VAL A 28 -9.98 11.39 -3.30
C VAL A 28 -9.27 12.11 -4.44
N ARG A 29 -8.98 13.40 -4.29
CA ARG A 29 -8.18 14.15 -5.28
C ARG A 29 -6.74 13.67 -5.39
N LEU A 30 -6.20 13.00 -4.37
CA LEU A 30 -4.85 12.42 -4.46
C LEU A 30 -4.81 11.24 -5.43
N ILE A 31 -5.95 10.60 -5.72
CA ILE A 31 -6.02 9.51 -6.70
C ILE A 31 -5.69 10.03 -8.11
N ASP A 32 -6.08 11.26 -8.44
CA ASP A 32 -5.71 11.91 -9.71
C ASP A 32 -4.21 12.23 -9.82
N GLN A 33 -3.49 12.22 -8.69
CA GLN A 33 -2.06 12.50 -8.63
C GLN A 33 -1.21 11.23 -8.64
N VAL A 34 -1.81 10.04 -8.51
CA VAL A 34 -1.08 8.78 -8.62
C VAL A 34 -0.70 8.58 -10.08
N PRO A 35 0.60 8.47 -10.41
CA PRO A 35 1.02 8.11 -11.76
C PRO A 35 0.40 6.77 -12.16
N PRO A 36 -0.15 6.64 -13.38
CA PRO A 36 -0.62 5.34 -13.87
C PRO A 36 0.56 4.40 -14.16
N PRO A 37 0.30 3.09 -14.28
CA PRO A 37 1.30 2.13 -14.74
C PRO A 37 1.98 2.59 -16.04
N PRO A 38 3.27 2.25 -16.24
CA PRO A 38 3.98 2.65 -17.45
C PRO A 38 3.34 2.02 -18.68
N ALA A 39 3.27 2.79 -19.78
CA ALA A 39 2.65 2.31 -21.02
C ALA A 39 3.45 1.17 -21.69
N SER A 40 4.73 1.04 -21.36
CA SER A 40 5.61 -0.02 -21.85
C SER A 40 6.84 -0.19 -20.96
N VAL A 41 7.56 -1.29 -21.15
CA VAL A 41 8.87 -1.55 -20.55
C VAL A 41 9.88 -0.45 -20.87
N LYS A 42 9.83 0.13 -22.08
CA LYS A 42 10.71 1.24 -22.48
C LYS A 42 10.37 2.53 -21.73
N ASP A 43 9.08 2.82 -21.56
CA ASP A 43 8.61 3.96 -20.76
C ASP A 43 9.02 3.80 -19.28
N ALA A 44 8.84 2.60 -18.73
CA ALA A 44 9.28 2.26 -17.39
C ALA A 44 10.79 2.50 -17.20
N TYR A 45 11.61 2.01 -18.13
CA TYR A 45 13.05 2.20 -18.10
C TYR A 45 13.46 3.67 -18.16
N ALA A 46 12.81 4.47 -19.02
CA ALA A 46 13.13 5.88 -19.18
C ALA A 46 12.83 6.72 -17.92
N LYS A 47 11.83 6.31 -17.13
CA LYS A 47 11.38 7.03 -15.93
C LYS A 47 11.97 6.51 -14.62
N THR A 48 12.64 5.35 -14.64
CA THR A 48 13.28 4.78 -13.45
C THR A 48 14.76 5.20 -13.34
N THR A 49 15.20 5.34 -12.10
CA THR A 49 16.62 5.43 -11.76
C THR A 49 17.20 4.02 -11.63
N ARG A 50 18.48 3.86 -11.94
CA ARG A 50 19.17 2.57 -11.86
C ARG A 50 20.33 2.65 -10.89
N SER A 51 20.41 1.69 -9.98
CA SER A 51 21.53 1.52 -9.06
C SER A 51 22.02 0.07 -9.09
N LYS A 52 23.29 -0.15 -8.74
CA LYS A 52 23.82 -1.49 -8.46
C LYS A 52 23.94 -1.64 -6.95
N GLU A 53 23.12 -2.52 -6.37
CA GLU A 53 23.16 -2.86 -4.95
C GLU A 53 23.54 -4.32 -4.79
N ALA A 54 24.61 -4.60 -4.05
CA ALA A 54 25.16 -5.95 -3.86
C ALA A 54 25.39 -6.71 -5.19
N GLY A 55 25.81 -6.00 -6.24
CA GLY A 55 26.05 -6.57 -7.58
C GLY A 55 24.80 -6.81 -8.42
N ALA A 56 23.60 -6.59 -7.89
CA ALA A 56 22.35 -6.70 -8.62
C ALA A 56 21.86 -5.33 -9.12
N LEU A 57 21.42 -5.29 -10.37
CA LEU A 57 20.78 -4.11 -10.95
C LEU A 57 19.39 -3.89 -10.35
N ARG A 58 19.19 -2.72 -9.74
CA ARG A 58 17.90 -2.26 -9.24
C ARG A 58 17.38 -1.11 -10.08
N CYS A 59 16.09 -1.16 -10.39
CA CYS A 59 15.35 -0.07 -11.00
C CYS A 59 14.40 0.49 -9.95
N ASN A 60 14.41 1.80 -9.75
CA ASN A 60 13.67 2.48 -8.70
C ASN A 60 12.85 3.63 -9.31
N ALA A 61 11.58 3.72 -8.93
CA ALA A 61 10.64 4.70 -9.47
C ALA A 61 10.37 5.89 -8.53
N ASP A 62 11.17 6.14 -7.50
CA ASP A 62 10.95 7.17 -6.47
C ASP A 62 10.64 8.55 -7.06
N LYS A 63 11.39 8.97 -8.09
CA LYS A 63 11.16 10.26 -8.76
C LYS A 63 9.79 10.38 -9.43
N VAL A 64 9.22 9.25 -9.87
CA VAL A 64 7.89 9.21 -10.50
C VAL A 64 6.79 9.46 -9.46
N PHE A 65 7.00 8.98 -8.23
CA PHE A 65 6.01 8.99 -7.16
C PHE A 65 6.28 10.03 -6.06
N GLU A 66 7.39 10.77 -6.13
CA GLU A 66 7.83 11.73 -5.11
C GLU A 66 6.73 12.70 -4.66
N SER A 67 5.96 13.24 -5.62
CA SER A 67 4.86 14.16 -5.32
C SER A 67 3.77 13.48 -4.49
N VAL A 68 3.30 12.31 -4.91
CA VAL A 68 2.21 11.63 -4.20
C VAL A 68 2.69 11.07 -2.86
N ASP A 69 3.93 10.59 -2.77
CA ASP A 69 4.54 10.13 -1.51
C ASP A 69 4.65 11.26 -0.48
N LYS A 70 5.02 12.46 -0.92
CA LYS A 70 5.08 13.62 -0.03
C LYS A 70 3.69 13.96 0.51
N GLU A 71 2.68 13.93 -0.35
CA GLU A 71 1.30 14.25 0.01
C GLU A 71 0.67 13.19 0.92
N THR A 72 0.94 11.90 0.71
CA THR A 72 0.46 10.81 1.58
C THR A 72 1.18 10.81 2.91
N LYS A 73 2.51 10.99 2.92
CA LYS A 73 3.30 11.10 4.15
C LYS A 73 2.86 12.28 5.01
N SER A 74 2.57 13.43 4.39
CA SER A 74 2.02 14.58 5.12
C SER A 74 0.70 14.25 5.83
N VAL A 75 -0.16 13.42 5.22
CA VAL A 75 -1.41 12.98 5.83
C VAL A 75 -1.15 11.99 6.96
N GLU A 76 -0.27 11.01 6.76
CA GLU A 76 0.11 10.06 7.81
C GLU A 76 0.72 10.78 9.02
N ASP A 77 1.58 11.77 8.78
CA ASP A 77 2.21 12.56 9.83
C ASP A 77 1.17 13.43 10.54
N ALA A 78 0.16 13.95 9.84
CA ALA A 78 -0.97 14.63 10.46
C ALA A 78 -1.77 13.69 11.38
N TYR A 79 -1.98 12.42 11.01
CA TYR A 79 -2.60 11.44 11.91
C TYR A 79 -1.70 11.07 13.09
N LYS A 80 -0.39 10.89 12.87
CA LYS A 80 0.59 10.62 13.95
C LYS A 80 0.64 11.76 14.97
N ALA A 81 0.51 13.00 14.50
CA ALA A 81 0.54 14.20 15.34
C ALA A 81 -0.70 14.37 16.24
N GLN A 82 -1.79 13.62 16.02
CA GLN A 82 -3.02 13.75 16.82
C GLN A 82 -2.86 13.32 18.29
N GLY A 83 -1.74 12.67 18.66
CA GLY A 83 -1.30 12.54 20.05
C GLY A 83 -2.21 11.71 20.97
N PRO A 84 -1.88 11.64 22.27
CA PRO A 84 -2.69 10.92 23.28
C PRO A 84 -3.91 11.71 23.77
N ASP A 85 -4.04 13.01 23.44
CA ASP A 85 -5.12 13.86 23.97
C ASP A 85 -6.51 13.46 23.48
N ALA A 86 -6.66 12.90 22.27
CA ALA A 86 -7.94 12.34 21.90
C ALA A 86 -8.12 10.86 22.34
N ALA A 87 -7.09 10.18 22.83
CA ALA A 87 -7.27 8.95 23.62
C ALA A 87 -7.90 9.27 25.00
N VAL A 88 -7.60 10.43 25.57
CA VAL A 88 -8.30 10.98 26.75
C VAL A 88 -9.78 11.21 26.41
N ALA A 89 -10.06 11.92 25.31
CA ALA A 89 -11.44 12.17 24.87
C ALA A 89 -12.22 10.88 24.53
N ALA A 90 -11.56 9.85 23.99
CA ALA A 90 -12.15 8.53 23.70
C ALA A 90 -12.54 7.73 24.95
N SER A 91 -11.76 7.89 26.01
CA SER A 91 -11.86 7.07 27.22
C SER A 91 -12.99 7.49 28.16
N GLY A 92 -13.54 8.71 27.98
CA GLY A 92 -14.46 9.33 28.95
C GLY A 92 -13.82 9.58 30.34
N MET A 93 -12.50 9.38 30.45
CA MET A 93 -11.70 9.59 31.65
C MET A 93 -11.05 10.98 31.63
N SER A 94 -10.72 11.51 32.80
CA SER A 94 -9.97 12.76 32.90
C SER A 94 -8.54 12.63 32.34
N PRO A 95 -7.91 13.73 31.89
CA PRO A 95 -6.51 13.73 31.45
C PRO A 95 -5.54 13.10 32.45
N ASP A 96 -5.74 13.35 33.74
CA ASP A 96 -4.92 12.80 34.83
C ASP A 96 -5.04 11.27 34.97
N MET A 97 -6.25 10.74 34.79
CA MET A 97 -6.51 9.30 34.80
C MET A 97 -5.84 8.60 33.62
N VAL A 98 -5.94 9.17 32.42
CA VAL A 98 -5.28 8.60 31.24
C VAL A 98 -3.77 8.63 31.39
N LYS A 99 -3.20 9.73 31.89
CA LYS A 99 -1.77 9.85 32.16
C LYS A 99 -1.30 8.81 33.19
N LYS A 100 -2.12 8.56 34.23
CA LYS A 100 -1.87 7.52 35.24
C LYS A 100 -1.94 6.11 34.66
N MET A 101 -2.92 5.80 33.81
CA MET A 101 -3.04 4.48 33.18
C MET A 101 -1.96 4.21 32.12
N GLN A 102 -1.54 5.24 31.38
CA GLN A 102 -0.48 5.13 30.39
C GLN A 102 0.92 5.16 31.01
N GLY A 103 1.03 5.49 32.30
CA GLY A 103 2.28 5.52 33.03
C GLY A 103 3.00 4.16 33.03
N PRO A 104 4.35 4.16 33.03
CA PRO A 104 5.15 2.94 32.91
C PRO A 104 4.94 1.95 34.06
N GLU A 105 4.59 2.42 35.25
CA GLU A 105 4.24 1.55 36.39
C GLU A 105 2.89 0.85 36.19
N MET A 106 1.87 1.58 35.76
CA MET A 106 0.55 1.00 35.51
C MET A 106 0.56 0.06 34.31
N GLN A 107 1.33 0.36 33.25
CA GLN A 107 1.53 -0.59 32.15
C GLN A 107 2.19 -1.89 32.62
N LYS A 108 3.15 -1.83 33.54
CA LYS A 108 3.76 -3.02 34.13
C LYS A 108 2.75 -3.80 34.97
N GLN A 109 1.90 -3.13 35.74
CA GLN A 109 0.82 -3.79 36.49
C GLN A 109 -0.22 -4.43 35.57
N LEU A 110 -0.69 -3.73 34.52
CA LEU A 110 -1.62 -4.29 33.54
C LEU A 110 -1.04 -5.50 32.80
N LYS A 111 0.26 -5.51 32.51
CA LYS A 111 0.90 -6.68 31.89
C LYS A 111 0.93 -7.90 32.83
N LYS A 112 0.94 -7.68 34.14
CA LYS A 112 0.95 -8.72 35.18
C LYS A 112 -0.46 -9.19 35.59
N MET A 113 -1.49 -8.39 35.35
CA MET A 113 -2.87 -8.75 35.65
C MET A 113 -3.44 -9.80 34.67
N SER A 114 -4.20 -10.74 35.23
CA SER A 114 -5.01 -11.69 34.49
C SER A 114 -6.14 -10.99 33.72
N LYS A 115 -6.77 -11.72 32.80
CA LYS A 115 -7.89 -11.19 31.99
C LYS A 115 -9.10 -10.84 32.87
N GLU A 116 -9.36 -11.63 33.91
CA GLU A 116 -10.44 -11.38 34.87
C GLU A 116 -10.16 -10.17 35.75
N GLU A 117 -8.91 -9.99 36.20
CA GLU A 117 -8.50 -8.82 36.99
C GLU A 117 -8.64 -7.52 36.19
N LYS A 118 -8.27 -7.55 34.91
CA LYS A 118 -8.49 -6.42 33.99
C LYS A 118 -9.97 -6.09 33.81
N MET A 119 -10.81 -7.12 33.67
CA MET A 119 -12.25 -6.94 33.50
C MET A 119 -12.92 -6.39 34.76
N LYS A 120 -12.49 -6.85 35.94
CA LYS A 120 -12.96 -6.34 37.24
C LYS A 120 -12.54 -4.88 37.45
N MET A 121 -11.29 -4.54 37.15
CA MET A 121 -10.79 -3.17 37.20
C MET A 121 -11.59 -2.25 36.27
N ALA A 122 -11.88 -2.69 35.04
CA ALA A 122 -12.70 -1.93 34.11
C ALA A 122 -14.15 -1.71 34.63
N MET A 123 -14.76 -2.73 35.25
CA MET A 123 -16.08 -2.59 35.87
C MET A 123 -16.08 -1.63 37.06
N GLU A 124 -15.04 -1.64 37.90
CA GLU A 124 -14.91 -0.71 39.03
C GLU A 124 -14.74 0.73 38.56
N MET A 125 -14.00 0.97 37.48
CA MET A 125 -13.90 2.30 36.86
C MET A 125 -15.24 2.78 36.28
N MET A 126 -16.02 1.90 35.66
CA MET A 126 -17.36 2.25 35.18
C MET A 126 -18.32 2.56 36.34
N LYS A 127 -18.30 1.75 37.41
CA LYS A 127 -19.19 1.93 38.56
C LYS A 127 -18.87 3.17 39.40
N SER A 128 -17.61 3.56 39.48
CA SER A 128 -17.17 4.73 40.25
C SER A 128 -17.42 6.07 39.55
N GLY A 129 -17.97 6.05 38.32
CA GLY A 129 -18.13 7.28 37.52
C GLY A 129 -16.81 7.87 37.03
N ALA A 130 -15.69 7.18 37.28
CA ALA A 130 -14.36 7.50 36.74
C ALA A 130 -14.32 7.48 35.21
N VAL A 131 -15.23 6.71 34.61
CA VAL A 131 -15.55 6.74 33.18
C VAL A 131 -16.97 7.30 33.08
N SER A 132 -17.10 8.57 32.69
CA SER A 132 -18.40 9.11 32.33
C SER A 132 -18.75 8.64 30.92
N GLN A 133 -19.97 8.14 30.70
CA GLN A 133 -20.47 8.02 29.32
C GLN A 133 -20.66 9.45 28.81
N PRO A 134 -19.94 9.89 27.77
CA PRO A 134 -20.15 11.22 27.23
C PRO A 134 -21.61 11.31 26.78
N ALA A 135 -22.29 12.39 27.17
CA ALA A 135 -23.64 12.66 26.69
C ALA A 135 -23.60 12.66 25.15
N VAL A 136 -24.36 11.77 24.52
CA VAL A 136 -24.44 11.71 23.07
C VAL A 136 -25.15 12.98 22.60
N VAL A 137 -24.39 13.93 22.08
CA VAL A 137 -24.95 15.15 21.49
C VAL A 137 -25.37 14.81 20.07
N MET A 138 -26.54 15.24 19.62
CA MET A 138 -26.89 15.07 18.21
C MET A 138 -25.90 15.82 17.32
N ASP A 139 -25.30 15.11 16.36
CA ASP A 139 -24.41 15.75 15.39
C ASP A 139 -25.19 16.66 14.42
N PRO A 140 -24.59 17.79 13.99
CA PRO A 140 -25.15 18.67 12.98
C PRO A 140 -25.54 17.94 11.67
N PRO A 141 -26.55 18.43 10.93
CA PRO A 141 -27.01 17.77 9.70
C PRO A 141 -25.90 17.46 8.66
N PRO A 142 -24.90 18.35 8.41
CA PRO A 142 -23.82 18.04 7.47
C PRO A 142 -22.97 16.83 7.91
N ILE A 143 -22.70 16.71 9.21
CA ILE A 143 -21.93 15.59 9.78
C ILE A 143 -22.71 14.28 9.67
N ARG A 144 -24.01 14.30 10.00
CA ARG A 144 -24.90 13.15 9.80
C ARG A 144 -24.95 12.71 8.35
N ALA A 145 -25.05 13.64 7.41
CA ALA A 145 -25.05 13.33 5.99
C ALA A 145 -23.76 12.61 5.53
N ALA A 146 -22.60 12.98 6.08
CA ALA A 146 -21.33 12.31 5.81
C ALA A 146 -21.29 10.90 6.44
N LEU A 147 -21.78 10.74 7.67
CA LEU A 147 -21.90 9.44 8.34
C LEU A 147 -22.84 8.48 7.59
N ASP A 148 -23.99 8.98 7.13
CA ASP A 148 -24.96 8.17 6.38
C ASP A 148 -24.35 7.67 5.07
N GLU A 149 -23.59 8.51 4.38
CA GLU A 149 -22.90 8.11 3.16
C GLU A 149 -21.78 7.11 3.44
N TRP A 150 -21.04 7.32 4.53
CA TRP A 150 -20.05 6.35 4.99
C TRP A 150 -20.68 4.99 5.30
N GLN A 151 -21.83 4.96 5.96
CA GLN A 151 -22.53 3.71 6.28
C GLN A 151 -22.94 2.96 5.01
N LYS A 152 -23.41 3.66 3.96
CA LYS A 152 -23.69 3.03 2.66
C LYS A 152 -22.43 2.39 2.07
N ILE A 153 -21.32 3.12 2.06
CA ILE A 153 -20.04 2.61 1.57
C ILE A 153 -19.62 1.37 2.37
N TYR A 154 -19.66 1.45 3.70
CA TYR A 154 -19.31 0.34 4.58
C TYR A 154 -20.11 -0.92 4.29
N ASN A 155 -21.43 -0.77 4.09
CA ASN A 155 -22.31 -1.89 3.72
C ASN A 155 -21.94 -2.52 2.37
N THR A 156 -21.37 -1.75 1.43
CA THR A 156 -20.84 -2.29 0.15
C THR A 156 -19.48 -2.97 0.29
N LEU A 157 -18.66 -2.57 1.28
CA LEU A 157 -17.34 -3.17 1.52
C LEU A 157 -17.43 -4.57 2.12
N GLN A 158 -18.43 -4.83 2.94
CA GLN A 158 -18.61 -6.12 3.62
C GLN A 158 -18.66 -7.33 2.66
N PRO A 159 -19.49 -7.34 1.59
CA PRO A 159 -19.47 -8.44 0.62
C PRO A 159 -18.17 -8.51 -0.20
N GLU A 160 -17.49 -7.38 -0.43
CA GLU A 160 -16.19 -7.39 -1.11
C GLU A 160 -15.10 -8.03 -0.26
N PHE A 161 -15.14 -7.83 1.06
CA PHE A 161 -14.23 -8.49 1.99
C PHE A 161 -14.41 -10.01 1.98
N VAL A 162 -15.65 -10.50 1.91
CA VAL A 162 -15.94 -11.94 1.77
C VAL A 162 -15.36 -12.49 0.46
N ASN A 163 -15.37 -11.70 -0.61
CA ASN A 163 -14.81 -12.07 -1.92
C ASN A 163 -13.31 -11.80 -2.07
N ALA A 164 -12.64 -11.20 -1.07
CA ALA A 164 -11.24 -10.81 -1.16
C ALA A 164 -10.31 -12.01 -1.41
N GLY A 165 -10.66 -13.18 -0.86
CA GLY A 165 -9.91 -14.41 -1.09
C GLY A 165 -9.89 -14.86 -2.55
N THR A 166 -10.97 -14.63 -3.31
CA THR A 166 -11.02 -14.96 -4.75
C THR A 166 -10.16 -14.00 -5.56
N VAL A 167 -10.24 -12.71 -5.27
CA VAL A 167 -9.42 -11.68 -5.93
C VAL A 167 -7.93 -11.94 -5.69
N MET A 168 -7.55 -12.23 -4.43
CA MET A 168 -6.17 -12.54 -4.06
C MET A 168 -5.64 -13.79 -4.79
N LYS A 169 -6.45 -14.85 -4.90
CA LYS A 169 -6.06 -16.06 -5.65
C LYS A 169 -5.80 -15.77 -7.12
N GLU A 170 -6.64 -14.95 -7.74
CA GLU A 170 -6.47 -14.58 -9.14
C GLU A 170 -5.22 -13.72 -9.36
N GLU A 171 -4.96 -12.76 -8.47
CA GLU A 171 -3.72 -11.96 -8.49
C GLU A 171 -2.48 -12.85 -8.33
N MET A 172 -2.51 -13.82 -7.40
CA MET A 172 -1.43 -14.80 -7.23
C MET A 172 -1.24 -15.65 -8.49
N ARG A 173 -2.31 -16.16 -9.10
CA ARG A 173 -2.25 -16.95 -10.33
C ARG A 173 -1.58 -16.18 -11.47
N VAL A 174 -1.99 -14.92 -11.69
CA VAL A 174 -1.39 -14.05 -12.72
C VAL A 174 0.09 -13.79 -12.44
N GLN A 175 0.46 -13.61 -11.17
CA GLN A 175 1.86 -13.46 -10.78
C GLN A 175 2.68 -14.73 -11.06
N GLU A 176 2.18 -15.90 -10.65
CA GLU A 176 2.85 -17.18 -10.85
C GLU A 176 3.06 -17.47 -12.35
N GLU A 177 2.06 -17.19 -13.19
CA GLU A 177 2.18 -17.32 -14.64
C GLU A 177 3.25 -16.40 -15.23
N TYR A 178 3.35 -15.18 -14.71
CA TYR A 178 4.36 -14.23 -15.14
C TYR A 178 5.78 -14.67 -14.74
N GLU A 179 5.97 -15.09 -13.49
CA GLU A 179 7.25 -15.58 -12.99
C GLU A 179 7.69 -16.85 -13.73
N LYS A 180 6.77 -17.79 -13.93
CA LYS A 180 7.02 -19.00 -14.71
C LYS A 180 7.39 -18.66 -16.16
N GLY A 181 6.69 -17.71 -16.79
CA GLY A 181 6.99 -17.28 -18.14
C GLY A 181 8.41 -16.71 -18.28
N HIS A 182 8.88 -15.96 -17.29
CA HIS A 182 10.26 -15.48 -17.26
C HIS A 182 11.27 -16.61 -17.01
N ALA A 183 10.99 -17.52 -16.08
CA ALA A 183 11.85 -18.68 -15.84
C ALA A 183 11.99 -19.56 -17.10
N ASP A 184 10.90 -19.77 -17.84
CA ASP A 184 10.91 -20.53 -19.09
C ASP A 184 11.75 -19.85 -20.19
N ILE A 185 11.79 -18.51 -20.21
CA ILE A 185 12.66 -17.77 -21.14
C ILE A 185 14.12 -17.95 -20.75
N SER A 186 14.45 -17.80 -19.46
CA SER A 186 15.82 -17.98 -18.97
C SER A 186 16.33 -19.41 -19.17
N ALA A 187 15.50 -20.42 -18.91
CA ALA A 187 15.88 -21.82 -19.17
C ALA A 187 16.15 -22.08 -20.67
N LYS A 188 15.38 -21.45 -21.56
CA LYS A 188 15.63 -21.53 -23.01
C LYS A 188 16.90 -20.78 -23.41
N GLU A 189 17.19 -19.63 -22.81
CA GLU A 189 18.43 -18.89 -23.03
C GLU A 189 19.65 -19.75 -22.68
N GLU A 190 19.66 -20.34 -21.49
CA GLU A 190 20.73 -21.24 -21.03
C GLU A 190 20.90 -22.45 -21.95
N ALA A 191 19.79 -23.09 -22.33
CA ALA A 191 19.80 -24.23 -23.24
C ALA A 191 20.32 -23.88 -24.65
N GLU A 192 20.03 -22.68 -25.16
CA GLU A 192 20.54 -22.21 -26.46
C GLU A 192 22.04 -21.85 -26.37
N ILE A 193 22.49 -21.23 -25.28
CA ILE A 193 23.92 -20.95 -25.04
C ILE A 193 24.71 -22.27 -24.95
N ALA A 194 24.19 -23.28 -24.27
CA ALA A 194 24.84 -24.58 -24.12
C ALA A 194 25.04 -25.34 -25.44
N LYS A 195 24.25 -25.02 -26.48
CA LYS A 195 24.39 -25.61 -27.83
C LYS A 195 25.45 -24.92 -28.68
N LEU A 196 25.96 -23.76 -28.26
CA LEU A 196 26.92 -22.99 -29.04
C LEU A 196 28.26 -23.75 -29.13
N PRO A 197 28.93 -23.74 -30.29
CA PRO A 197 30.27 -24.30 -30.42
C PRO A 197 31.23 -23.64 -29.43
N GLN A 198 32.03 -24.46 -28.75
CA GLN A 198 33.09 -23.93 -27.91
C GLN A 198 34.31 -23.54 -28.76
N ILE A 199 34.87 -22.37 -28.47
CA ILE A 199 36.14 -21.93 -29.02
C ILE A 199 37.22 -22.13 -27.96
N SER A 200 38.35 -22.71 -28.35
CA SER A 200 39.50 -22.84 -27.46
C SER A 200 40.25 -21.51 -27.43
N SER A 201 40.43 -20.98 -26.22
CA SER A 201 41.18 -19.75 -25.95
C SER A 201 42.15 -20.05 -24.80
N GLY A 202 43.30 -20.65 -25.12
CA GLY A 202 44.27 -21.09 -24.11
C GLY A 202 43.77 -22.31 -23.32
N GLU A 203 43.92 -22.30 -21.99
CA GLU A 203 43.52 -23.42 -21.11
C GLU A 203 42.01 -23.51 -20.84
N MET A 204 41.21 -22.54 -21.31
CA MET A 204 39.76 -22.55 -21.14
C MET A 204 39.02 -22.64 -22.48
N SER A 205 37.99 -23.47 -22.48
CA SER A 205 37.05 -23.63 -23.60
C SER A 205 35.74 -22.97 -23.22
N ALA A 206 35.31 -21.98 -23.99
CA ALA A 206 34.07 -21.24 -23.77
C ALA A 206 33.36 -20.98 -25.11
N PRO A 207 32.03 -20.83 -25.12
CA PRO A 207 31.33 -20.36 -26.31
C PRO A 207 31.84 -18.99 -26.78
N ASP A 208 31.76 -18.73 -28.08
CA ASP A 208 32.07 -17.42 -28.66
C ASP A 208 31.22 -16.31 -28.00
N PRO A 209 31.84 -15.32 -27.33
CA PRO A 209 31.13 -14.24 -26.66
C PRO A 209 30.16 -13.46 -27.56
N ALA A 210 30.47 -13.32 -28.86
CA ALA A 210 29.60 -12.63 -29.80
C ALA A 210 28.30 -13.42 -30.03
N GLN A 211 28.40 -14.75 -30.13
CA GLN A 211 27.23 -15.63 -30.30
C GLN A 211 26.40 -15.71 -29.01
N VAL A 212 27.06 -15.75 -27.85
CA VAL A 212 26.37 -15.67 -26.54
C VAL A 212 25.57 -14.38 -26.45
N LYS A 213 26.18 -13.23 -26.78
CA LYS A 213 25.51 -11.93 -26.79
C LYS A 213 24.26 -11.91 -27.66
N VAL A 214 24.31 -12.52 -28.85
CA VAL A 214 23.13 -12.64 -29.74
C VAL A 214 21.99 -13.43 -29.09
N VAL A 215 22.30 -14.54 -28.42
CA VAL A 215 21.28 -15.34 -27.71
C VAL A 215 20.67 -14.56 -26.55
N GLN A 216 21.51 -13.88 -25.75
CA GLN A 216 21.08 -13.07 -24.62
C GLN A 216 20.19 -11.90 -25.05
N LEU A 217 20.51 -11.22 -26.16
CA LEU A 217 19.67 -10.14 -26.70
C LEU A 217 18.29 -10.66 -27.13
N LYS A 218 18.23 -11.81 -27.81
CA LYS A 218 16.95 -12.45 -28.17
C LYS A 218 16.13 -12.85 -26.94
N ALA A 219 16.78 -13.34 -25.88
CA ALA A 219 16.13 -13.65 -24.63
C ALA A 219 15.58 -12.37 -23.97
N ALA A 220 16.39 -11.30 -23.92
CA ALA A 220 15.97 -10.01 -23.37
C ALA A 220 14.75 -9.45 -24.11
N ASP A 221 14.69 -9.52 -25.44
CA ASP A 221 13.52 -9.11 -26.22
C ASP A 221 12.26 -9.93 -25.87
N ARG A 222 12.41 -11.23 -25.58
CA ARG A 222 11.29 -12.09 -25.11
C ARG A 222 10.83 -11.69 -23.70
N HIS A 223 11.77 -11.39 -22.79
CA HIS A 223 11.43 -10.88 -21.45
C HIS A 223 10.67 -9.54 -21.56
N ILE A 224 11.12 -8.62 -22.41
CA ILE A 224 10.46 -7.34 -22.67
C ILE A 224 9.05 -7.56 -23.24
N ALA A 225 8.88 -8.47 -24.21
CA ALA A 225 7.57 -8.77 -24.78
C ALA A 225 6.60 -9.40 -23.77
N LEU A 226 7.08 -10.27 -22.87
CA LEU A 226 6.26 -10.81 -21.79
C LEU A 226 5.84 -9.72 -20.79
N ALA A 227 6.77 -8.86 -20.38
CA ALA A 227 6.50 -7.74 -19.47
C ALA A 227 5.51 -6.73 -20.05
N ASN A 228 5.63 -6.36 -21.34
CA ASN A 228 4.65 -5.50 -22.01
C ASN A 228 3.24 -6.10 -22.02
N ARG A 229 3.10 -7.42 -22.19
CA ARG A 229 1.78 -8.09 -22.10
C ARG A 229 1.19 -7.98 -20.69
N ARG A 230 2.00 -8.18 -19.65
CA ARG A 230 1.54 -8.01 -18.26
C ARG A 230 1.18 -6.56 -17.93
N LEU A 231 1.93 -5.58 -18.44
CA LEU A 231 1.61 -4.17 -18.27
C LEU A 231 0.21 -3.82 -18.77
N GLY A 232 -0.24 -4.38 -19.89
CA GLY A 232 -1.61 -4.17 -20.37
C GLY A 232 -2.69 -4.70 -19.41
N VAL A 233 -2.44 -5.82 -18.74
CA VAL A 233 -3.35 -6.37 -17.71
C VAL A 233 -3.36 -5.49 -16.46
N ILE A 234 -2.17 -5.06 -16.01
CA ILE A 234 -2.03 -4.19 -14.83
C ILE A 234 -2.70 -2.84 -15.08
N ASP A 235 -2.52 -2.22 -16.25
CA ASP A 235 -3.12 -0.93 -16.60
C ASP A 235 -4.66 -1.00 -16.53
N SER A 236 -5.26 -2.03 -17.12
CA SER A 236 -6.72 -2.23 -17.06
C SER A 236 -7.24 -2.39 -15.63
N ALA A 237 -6.58 -3.23 -14.83
CA ALA A 237 -6.95 -3.47 -13.43
C ALA A 237 -6.77 -2.20 -12.57
N TRP A 238 -5.68 -1.47 -12.77
CA TRP A 238 -5.39 -0.23 -12.06
C TRP A 238 -6.41 0.85 -12.38
N ASN A 239 -6.75 1.05 -13.66
CA ASN A 239 -7.75 2.03 -14.08
C ASN A 239 -9.15 1.69 -13.53
N ALA A 240 -9.52 0.40 -13.51
CA ALA A 240 -10.76 -0.05 -12.90
C ALA A 240 -10.79 0.23 -11.40
N LEU A 241 -9.70 -0.03 -10.67
CA LEU A 241 -9.57 0.26 -9.25
C LEU A 241 -9.64 1.77 -8.99
N ALA A 242 -8.86 2.59 -9.72
CA ALA A 242 -8.84 4.04 -9.57
C ALA A 242 -10.24 4.65 -9.76
N LYS A 243 -10.95 4.23 -10.83
CA LYS A 243 -12.33 4.66 -11.09
C LYS A 243 -13.28 4.20 -9.99
N LYS A 244 -13.18 2.95 -9.54
CA LYS A 244 -14.01 2.39 -8.47
C LYS A 244 -13.83 3.17 -7.17
N THR A 245 -12.59 3.44 -6.77
CA THR A 245 -12.23 4.20 -5.58
C THR A 245 -12.78 5.63 -5.64
N LYS A 246 -12.61 6.34 -6.77
CA LYS A 246 -13.18 7.68 -6.95
C LYS A 246 -14.70 7.69 -6.83
N ASN A 247 -15.37 6.77 -7.53
CA ASN A 247 -16.82 6.68 -7.51
C ASN A 247 -17.36 6.34 -6.11
N ARG A 248 -16.69 5.43 -5.40
CA ARG A 248 -17.07 5.01 -4.06
C ARG A 248 -16.99 6.16 -3.05
N TYR A 249 -15.88 6.89 -3.02
CA TYR A 249 -15.62 7.86 -1.96
C TYR A 249 -15.93 9.31 -2.35
N GLY A 250 -16.17 9.61 -3.63
CA GLY A 250 -16.37 10.98 -4.10
C GLY A 250 -17.52 11.71 -3.40
N VAL A 251 -18.69 11.08 -3.31
CA VAL A 251 -19.87 11.66 -2.63
C VAL A 251 -19.64 11.79 -1.11
N PHE A 252 -18.96 10.80 -0.51
CA PHE A 252 -18.58 10.86 0.90
C PHE A 252 -17.67 12.07 1.17
N TYR A 253 -16.66 12.31 0.34
CA TYR A 253 -15.77 13.46 0.50
C TYR A 253 -16.45 14.80 0.29
N GLN A 254 -17.37 14.91 -0.68
CA GLN A 254 -18.19 16.11 -0.84
C GLN A 254 -18.96 16.45 0.44
N LYS A 255 -19.54 15.43 1.09
CA LYS A 255 -20.27 15.58 2.36
C LYS A 255 -19.34 15.86 3.54
N LEU A 256 -18.17 15.22 3.59
CA LEU A 256 -17.17 15.44 4.65
C LEU A 256 -16.61 16.86 4.60
N VAL A 257 -16.36 17.39 3.41
CA VAL A 257 -15.95 18.80 3.18
C VAL A 257 -17.06 19.75 3.62
N ALA A 258 -18.31 19.49 3.24
CA ALA A 258 -19.46 20.31 3.67
C ALA A 258 -19.68 20.29 5.20
N ALA A 259 -19.21 19.24 5.87
CA ALA A 259 -19.21 19.09 7.32
C ALA A 259 -17.96 19.70 8.01
N ASP A 260 -17.12 20.45 7.27
CA ASP A 260 -15.79 20.93 7.70
C ASP A 260 -14.99 19.85 8.45
N TYR A 261 -14.98 18.63 7.89
CA TYR A 261 -14.25 17.50 8.46
C TYR A 261 -14.63 17.18 9.92
N ALA A 262 -15.91 17.40 10.24
CA ALA A 262 -16.49 17.23 11.57
C ALA A 262 -15.86 18.11 12.65
N LEU A 263 -15.34 19.30 12.29
CA LEU A 263 -14.82 20.29 13.25
C LEU A 263 -15.80 20.51 14.41
N ASP A 264 -17.07 20.74 14.08
CA ASP A 264 -18.16 21.07 15.02
C ASP A 264 -18.75 19.86 15.75
N SER A 265 -18.31 18.62 15.44
CA SER A 265 -18.80 17.45 16.15
C SER A 265 -18.28 17.46 17.60
N LYS A 266 -19.20 17.32 18.54
CA LYS A 266 -18.89 17.16 19.97
C LYS A 266 -18.65 15.69 20.33
N ASN A 267 -19.00 14.76 19.43
CA ASN A 267 -18.86 13.33 19.65
C ASN A 267 -17.50 12.85 19.15
N PHE A 268 -16.67 12.37 20.08
CA PHE A 268 -15.40 11.75 19.72
C PHE A 268 -15.58 10.54 18.79
N SER A 269 -16.59 9.70 19.07
CA SER A 269 -16.90 8.53 18.24
C SER A 269 -17.17 8.91 16.78
N THR A 270 -17.91 9.98 16.54
CA THR A 270 -18.18 10.49 15.18
C THR A 270 -16.91 10.94 14.48
N LYS A 271 -16.06 11.73 15.14
CA LYS A 271 -14.76 12.15 14.60
C LYS A 271 -13.89 10.94 14.26
N LYS A 272 -13.83 9.97 15.16
CA LYS A 272 -13.10 8.71 14.94
C LYS A 272 -13.65 7.93 13.76
N THR A 273 -14.97 7.74 13.65
CA THR A 273 -15.58 7.00 12.52
C THR A 273 -15.25 7.64 11.18
N LEU A 274 -15.32 8.97 11.09
CA LEU A 274 -14.96 9.69 9.87
C LEU A 274 -13.46 9.65 9.59
N ALA A 275 -12.61 9.64 10.62
CA ALA A 275 -11.17 9.47 10.47
C ALA A 275 -10.81 8.04 10.00
N ASP A 276 -11.45 7.02 10.55
CA ASP A 276 -11.33 5.61 10.10
C ASP A 276 -11.75 5.49 8.63
N ALA A 277 -12.80 6.19 8.21
CA ALA A 277 -13.24 6.24 6.81
C ALA A 277 -12.16 6.81 5.88
N GLN A 278 -11.52 7.93 6.27
CA GLN A 278 -10.41 8.50 5.51
C GLN A 278 -9.20 7.54 5.44
N MET A 279 -8.92 6.81 6.52
CA MET A 279 -7.88 5.76 6.51
C MET A 279 -8.18 4.64 5.52
N MET A 280 -9.44 4.30 5.26
CA MET A 280 -9.79 3.33 4.21
C MET A 280 -9.48 3.89 2.82
N VAL A 281 -9.72 5.19 2.59
CA VAL A 281 -9.35 5.84 1.32
C VAL A 281 -7.84 5.85 1.13
N LEU A 282 -7.06 6.11 2.20
CA LEU A 282 -5.60 6.01 2.13
C LEU A 282 -5.10 4.61 1.78
N LYS A 283 -5.74 3.56 2.31
CA LYS A 283 -5.38 2.17 1.96
C LYS A 283 -5.60 1.89 0.47
N ASP A 284 -6.73 2.32 -0.07
CA ASP A 284 -7.02 2.15 -1.51
C ASP A 284 -6.06 3.00 -2.37
N LEU A 285 -5.68 4.21 -1.91
CA LEU A 285 -4.67 5.05 -2.55
C LEU A 285 -3.28 4.39 -2.52
N ALA A 286 -2.87 3.85 -1.37
CA ALA A 286 -1.59 3.14 -1.22
C ALA A 286 -1.50 1.93 -2.15
N ARG A 287 -2.60 1.17 -2.29
CA ARG A 287 -2.67 0.05 -3.26
C ARG A 287 -2.44 0.51 -4.69
N LEU A 288 -3.03 1.64 -5.11
CA LEU A 288 -2.83 2.20 -6.45
C LEU A 288 -1.37 2.63 -6.67
N ILE A 289 -0.76 3.28 -5.68
CA ILE A 289 0.65 3.70 -5.72
C ILE A 289 1.55 2.46 -5.84
N GLU A 290 1.34 1.46 -5.00
CA GLU A 290 2.14 0.23 -4.98
C GLU A 290 2.05 -0.55 -6.29
N GLN A 291 0.83 -0.79 -6.79
CA GLN A 291 0.62 -1.49 -8.06
C GLN A 291 1.31 -0.79 -9.22
N SER A 292 1.18 0.54 -9.32
CA SER A 292 1.83 1.29 -10.39
C SER A 292 3.35 1.31 -10.21
N ARG A 293 3.86 1.51 -8.99
CA ARG A 293 5.30 1.55 -8.70
C ARG A 293 5.97 0.22 -9.03
N ALA A 294 5.39 -0.89 -8.59
CA ALA A 294 5.86 -2.23 -8.91
C ALA A 294 5.92 -2.45 -10.43
N ALA A 295 4.90 -1.98 -11.18
CA ALA A 295 4.89 -2.06 -12.63
C ALA A 295 6.04 -1.29 -13.29
N TYR A 296 6.42 -0.11 -12.78
CA TYR A 296 7.63 0.61 -13.20
C TYR A 296 8.90 -0.19 -12.90
N GLU A 297 9.08 -0.60 -11.66
CA GLU A 297 10.35 -1.17 -11.18
C GLU A 297 10.61 -2.58 -11.72
N GLU A 298 9.59 -3.42 -11.83
CA GLU A 298 9.73 -4.78 -12.35
C GLU A 298 9.95 -4.78 -13.87
N SER A 299 9.19 -3.96 -14.60
CA SER A 299 9.27 -3.93 -16.07
C SER A 299 10.57 -3.30 -16.56
N ALA A 300 11.05 -2.24 -15.89
CA ALA A 300 12.29 -1.57 -16.26
C ALA A 300 13.52 -2.49 -16.23
N ARG A 301 13.55 -3.49 -15.34
CA ARG A 301 14.67 -4.43 -15.20
C ARG A 301 14.98 -5.17 -16.49
N TRP A 302 13.97 -5.51 -17.29
CA TRP A 302 14.17 -6.25 -18.54
C TRP A 302 14.81 -5.40 -19.63
N MET A 303 14.40 -4.13 -19.74
CA MET A 303 15.10 -3.19 -20.62
C MET A 303 16.51 -2.92 -20.13
N ALA A 304 16.69 -2.79 -18.82
CA ALA A 304 17.98 -2.52 -18.23
C ALA A 304 18.97 -3.67 -18.48
N ARG A 305 18.51 -4.93 -18.35
CA ARG A 305 19.28 -6.12 -18.73
C ARG A 305 19.68 -6.11 -20.19
N ARG A 306 18.76 -5.76 -21.09
CA ARG A 306 19.05 -5.65 -22.53
C ARG A 306 20.16 -4.63 -22.80
N VAL A 307 20.08 -3.44 -22.20
CA VAL A 307 21.10 -2.38 -22.34
C VAL A 307 22.44 -2.82 -21.77
N GLU A 308 22.48 -3.55 -20.65
CA GLU A 308 23.72 -4.10 -20.11
C GLU A 308 24.38 -5.10 -21.08
N ILE A 309 23.59 -5.97 -21.72
CA ILE A 309 24.10 -6.90 -22.74
C ILE A 309 24.64 -6.15 -23.96
N GLU A 310 23.98 -5.07 -24.39
CA GLU A 310 24.44 -4.26 -25.52
C GLU A 310 25.81 -3.61 -25.27
N GLN A 311 26.11 -3.26 -24.01
CA GLN A 311 27.34 -2.59 -23.58
C GLN A 311 28.53 -3.54 -23.35
N GLN A 312 28.29 -4.86 -23.31
CA GLN A 312 29.34 -5.89 -23.22
C GLN A 312 29.95 -6.19 -24.59
#